data_AF-A0A7C9AE05-F1
#
_entry.id   AF-A0A7C9AE05-F1
#
_cell.length_a   1.000
_cell.length_b   1.000
_cell.length_c   1.000
_cell.angle_alpha   90.00
_cell.angle_beta   90.00
_cell.angle_gamma   90.00
#
_symmetry.space_group_name_H-M   'P 1'
#
loop_
_entity.id
_entity.type
_entity.pdbx_description
1 polymer ?
#
loop_
_entity_poly.entity_id
_entity_poly.type
_entity_poly.pdbx_seq_one_letter_code
_entity_poly.pdbx_strand_id
1 'polypeptide(L)'
;TIPAPATFAGWTFCEKPVVWQLQFHSSSMDAREEEAIDTLVLYTIVHGYGNNSGPSVAPPVARLPRAIGGESGAKYIHRLLYGNRPDLCHKVLRLQRDAFIALVNIFIERKYLQEGRFIKVAEIIAMSLFIFARGASYREVEDRFQHCPATVGIYHHQVLEAFVKLSADVIRPFQSQHTVHNSIVSSPRFYWPFFKDCIGALDGTHIDCVVADEQGQRFRNRKGRKSWNILCVVNFDMMFTYVNVGWE
;
A
#
# COMPACT_ATOMS: atom_id res chain seq x y z
N THR A 1 52.57 29.31 -2.09
CA THR A 1 51.26 28.91 -1.52
C THR A 1 50.26 28.81 -2.66
N ILE A 2 50.12 27.59 -3.19
CA ILE A 2 49.18 27.24 -4.26
C ILE A 2 48.03 26.51 -3.55
N PRO A 3 46.76 26.93 -3.67
CA PRO A 3 45.67 26.22 -3.04
C PRO A 3 45.38 24.93 -3.83
N ALA A 4 45.16 23.85 -3.09
CA ALA A 4 44.86 22.52 -3.63
C ALA A 4 43.50 22.51 -4.38
N PRO A 5 43.35 21.69 -5.44
CA PRO A 5 42.06 21.49 -6.09
C PRO A 5 41.15 20.64 -5.20
N ALA A 6 39.96 21.17 -4.89
CA ALA A 6 38.88 20.39 -4.31
C ALA A 6 38.39 19.36 -5.34
N THR A 7 38.71 18.09 -5.12
CA THR A 7 38.12 16.97 -5.85
C THR A 7 36.66 16.83 -5.42
N PHE A 8 35.76 17.50 -6.14
CA PHE A 8 34.34 17.17 -6.12
C PHE A 8 34.18 15.87 -6.91
N ALA A 9 33.88 14.78 -6.22
CA ALA A 9 33.45 13.54 -6.86
C ALA A 9 32.06 13.81 -7.49
N GLY A 10 32.06 14.27 -8.74
CA GLY A 10 30.86 14.43 -9.53
C GLY A 10 30.27 13.06 -9.82
N TRP A 11 29.07 12.81 -9.30
CA TRP A 11 28.24 11.73 -9.81
C TRP A 11 27.70 12.18 -11.16
N THR A 12 28.26 11.65 -12.24
CA THR A 12 27.69 11.81 -13.58
C THR A 12 26.36 11.06 -13.64
N PHE A 13 25.28 11.83 -13.78
CA PHE A 13 23.92 11.31 -13.97
C PHE A 13 23.87 10.57 -15.32
N CYS A 14 23.84 9.24 -15.28
CA CYS A 14 23.70 8.42 -16.47
C CYS A 14 22.21 8.37 -16.86
N GLU A 15 21.85 9.04 -17.95
CA GLU A 15 20.54 8.92 -18.61
C GLU A 15 20.33 7.49 -19.12
N LYS A 16 19.84 6.59 -18.25
CA LYS A 16 19.12 5.38 -18.67
C LYS A 16 17.93 5.19 -17.73
N PRO A 17 16.69 5.06 -18.24
CA PRO A 17 15.56 4.70 -17.42
C PRO A 17 15.71 3.24 -17.02
N VAL A 18 16.33 2.98 -15.87
CA VAL A 18 16.35 1.64 -15.30
C VAL A 18 15.03 1.47 -14.54
N VAL A 19 14.01 1.06 -15.29
CA VAL A 19 12.75 0.55 -14.74
C VAL A 19 13.08 -0.76 -14.04
N TRP A 20 13.35 -0.71 -12.73
CA TRP A 20 13.34 -1.92 -11.92
C TRP A 20 11.87 -2.36 -11.79
N GLN A 21 11.51 -3.41 -12.52
CA GLN A 21 10.30 -4.16 -12.23
C GLN A 21 10.38 -4.62 -10.77
N LEU A 22 9.38 -4.24 -9.97
CA LEU A 22 9.11 -4.88 -8.69
C LEU A 22 8.77 -6.35 -9.00
N GLN A 23 9.78 -7.22 -9.07
CA GLN A 23 9.55 -8.65 -9.12
C GLN A 23 9.19 -9.09 -7.70
N PHE A 24 7.88 -9.18 -7.44
CA PHE A 24 7.40 -10.10 -6.43
C PHE A 24 7.88 -11.50 -6.86
N HIS A 25 8.94 -12.01 -6.22
CA HIS A 25 9.19 -13.43 -6.27
C HIS A 25 8.00 -14.06 -5.55
N SER A 26 7.08 -14.67 -6.32
CA SER A 26 6.09 -15.57 -5.77
C SER A 26 6.86 -16.76 -5.18
N SER A 27 7.19 -16.67 -3.89
CA SER A 27 7.28 -17.90 -3.10
C SER A 27 5.88 -18.48 -3.14
N SER A 28 5.68 -19.42 -4.06
CA SER A 28 4.62 -20.41 -4.05
C SER A 28 4.29 -20.77 -2.60
N MET A 29 3.23 -20.21 -2.03
CA MET A 29 2.54 -20.89 -0.94
C MET A 29 1.95 -22.13 -1.59
N ASP A 30 2.57 -23.27 -1.30
CA ASP A 30 2.09 -24.57 -1.72
C ASP A 30 0.59 -24.66 -1.40
N ALA A 31 -0.21 -24.89 -2.43
CA ALA A 31 -1.67 -25.07 -2.38
C ALA A 31 -2.10 -26.35 -1.61
N ARG A 32 -1.26 -26.84 -0.69
CA ARG A 32 -1.44 -28.06 0.09
C ARG A 32 -1.55 -27.82 1.61
N GLU A 33 -1.31 -26.61 2.11
CA GLU A 33 -1.55 -26.30 3.54
C GLU A 33 -2.88 -25.60 3.83
N GLU A 34 -3.59 -25.11 2.80
CA GLU A 34 -4.87 -24.41 2.99
C GLU A 34 -6.04 -25.38 3.27
N GLU A 35 -5.92 -26.66 2.89
CA GLU A 35 -6.97 -27.68 3.07
C GLU A 35 -6.89 -28.39 4.43
N ALA A 36 -5.82 -28.21 5.21
CA ALA A 36 -5.62 -28.92 6.48
C ALA A 36 -6.27 -28.22 7.68
N ILE A 37 -6.41 -26.89 7.66
CA ILE A 37 -6.90 -26.13 8.82
C ILE A 37 -8.43 -26.18 8.92
N ASP A 38 -9.15 -26.22 7.80
CA ASP A 38 -10.62 -26.38 7.81
C ASP A 38 -11.04 -27.83 8.15
N THR A 39 -10.19 -28.82 7.87
CA THR A 39 -10.54 -30.24 8.07
C THR A 39 -10.29 -30.72 9.51
N LEU A 40 -9.28 -30.19 10.22
CA LEU A 40 -8.98 -30.62 11.60
C LEU A 40 -9.90 -30.02 12.68
N VAL A 41 -10.42 -28.82 12.46
CA VAL A 41 -11.33 -28.15 13.42
C VAL A 41 -12.74 -28.75 13.35
N LEU A 42 -13.14 -29.29 12.19
CA LEU A 42 -14.42 -30.00 12.04
C LEU A 42 -14.37 -31.44 12.58
N TYR A 43 -13.24 -32.15 12.45
CA TYR A 43 -13.16 -33.57 12.85
C TYR A 43 -13.18 -33.79 14.36
N THR A 44 -12.71 -32.82 15.15
CA THR A 44 -12.69 -32.91 16.62
C THR A 44 -14.04 -32.62 17.28
N ILE A 45 -14.99 -32.02 16.55
CA ILE A 45 -16.35 -31.76 17.05
C ILE A 45 -17.30 -32.94 16.77
N VAL A 46 -16.96 -33.84 15.84
CA VAL A 46 -17.87 -34.90 15.36
C VAL A 46 -17.71 -36.25 16.09
N HIS A 47 -16.65 -36.48 16.87
CA HIS A 47 -16.45 -37.76 17.59
C HIS A 47 -16.92 -37.79 19.05
N GLY A 48 -17.82 -36.89 19.44
CA GLY A 48 -18.60 -37.01 20.66
C GLY A 48 -20.02 -37.50 20.33
N TYR A 49 -20.40 -38.65 20.88
CA TYR A 49 -21.70 -39.33 20.80
C TYR A 49 -21.89 -40.32 19.65
N GLY A 50 -21.94 -41.60 20.02
CA GLY A 50 -22.09 -42.73 19.12
C GLY A 50 -23.51 -43.07 18.68
N ASN A 51 -23.52 -44.07 17.79
CA ASN A 51 -24.57 -45.02 17.39
C ASN A 51 -25.70 -44.60 16.43
N ASN A 52 -25.62 -45.25 15.26
CA ASN A 52 -26.68 -45.85 14.43
C ASN A 52 -27.77 -44.95 13.82
N SER A 53 -27.67 -44.68 12.51
CA SER A 53 -28.68 -45.02 11.48
C SER A 53 -28.38 -44.32 10.13
N GLY A 54 -28.13 -45.12 9.07
CA GLY A 54 -28.25 -44.81 7.62
C GLY A 54 -27.59 -43.54 7.03
N PRO A 55 -27.21 -43.52 5.73
CA PRO A 55 -26.78 -42.28 5.09
C PRO A 55 -28.00 -41.38 4.84
N SER A 56 -28.38 -40.59 5.84
CA SER A 56 -29.27 -39.45 5.65
C SER A 56 -28.47 -38.35 4.95
N VAL A 57 -28.80 -38.06 3.69
CA VAL A 57 -28.23 -36.91 2.98
C VAL A 57 -28.70 -35.66 3.71
N ALA A 58 -27.84 -35.12 4.57
CA ALA A 58 -28.13 -33.88 5.27
C ALA A 58 -28.46 -32.79 4.24
N PRO A 59 -29.52 -31.99 4.45
CA PRO A 59 -29.82 -30.89 3.56
C PRO A 59 -28.60 -29.95 3.47
N PRO A 60 -28.37 -29.28 2.33
CA PRO A 60 -27.26 -28.35 2.19
C PRO A 60 -27.30 -27.35 3.34
N VAL A 61 -26.25 -27.35 4.17
CA VAL A 61 -26.15 -26.40 5.28
C VAL A 61 -26.16 -25.01 4.67
N ALA A 62 -27.23 -24.25 4.95
CA ALA A 62 -27.33 -22.87 4.52
C ALA A 62 -26.13 -22.12 5.10
N ARG A 63 -25.24 -21.60 4.22
CA ARG A 63 -24.13 -20.76 4.65
C ARG A 63 -24.72 -19.47 5.22
N LEU A 64 -24.80 -19.38 6.54
CA LEU A 64 -25.17 -18.14 7.20
C LEU A 64 -24.04 -17.13 6.96
N PRO A 65 -24.36 -15.86 6.68
CA PRO A 65 -23.36 -14.81 6.63
C PRO A 65 -22.59 -14.81 7.95
N ARG A 66 -21.25 -14.89 7.88
CA ARG A 66 -20.40 -14.88 9.08
C ARG A 66 -20.57 -13.58 9.89
N ALA A 67 -20.94 -12.50 9.21
CA ALA A 67 -21.23 -11.19 9.76
C ALA A 67 -22.76 -10.99 9.84
N ILE A 68 -23.32 -11.05 11.05
CA ILE A 68 -24.75 -10.79 11.31
C ILE A 68 -24.84 -9.55 12.20
N GLY A 69 -25.50 -8.49 11.71
CA GLY A 69 -25.86 -7.31 12.51
C GLY A 69 -24.91 -6.11 12.44
N GLY A 70 -23.80 -6.18 11.70
CA GLY A 70 -22.89 -5.04 11.51
C GLY A 70 -23.32 -4.04 10.43
N GLU A 71 -22.73 -2.84 10.44
CA GLU A 71 -22.84 -1.88 9.33
C GLU A 71 -22.11 -2.46 8.11
N SER A 72 -22.80 -2.64 6.98
CA SER A 72 -22.15 -3.10 5.76
C SER A 72 -21.07 -2.12 5.30
N GLY A 73 -20.01 -2.60 4.65
CA GLY A 73 -18.96 -1.73 4.14
C GLY A 73 -19.50 -0.63 3.21
N ALA A 74 -20.48 -0.92 2.35
CA ALA A 74 -21.14 0.10 1.52
C ALA A 74 -21.81 1.23 2.34
N LYS A 75 -22.51 0.88 3.44
CA LYS A 75 -23.11 1.87 4.35
C LYS A 75 -22.03 2.65 5.10
N TYR A 76 -20.94 1.98 5.48
CA TYR A 76 -19.79 2.62 6.09
C TYR A 76 -19.12 3.65 5.16
N ILE A 77 -18.92 3.33 3.89
CA ILE A 77 -18.41 4.27 2.87
C ILE A 77 -19.35 5.46 2.72
N HIS A 78 -20.66 5.22 2.63
CA HIS A 78 -21.62 6.31 2.54
C HIS A 78 -21.51 7.25 3.75
N ARG A 79 -21.39 6.71 4.97
CA ARG A 79 -21.17 7.49 6.19
C ARG A 79 -19.83 8.22 6.20
N LEU A 80 -18.78 7.62 5.63
CA LEU A 80 -17.45 8.22 5.53
C LEU A 80 -17.44 9.46 4.63
N LEU A 81 -18.21 9.45 3.55
CA LEU A 81 -18.25 10.52 2.54
C LEU A 81 -19.30 11.58 2.84
N TYR A 82 -20.49 11.15 3.24
CA TYR A 82 -21.69 12.00 3.37
C TYR A 82 -22.19 12.15 4.81
N GLY A 83 -21.55 11.51 5.79
CA GLY A 83 -21.89 11.70 7.19
C GLY A 83 -21.53 13.10 7.70
N ASN A 84 -22.11 13.48 8.84
CA ASN A 84 -21.91 14.79 9.49
C ASN A 84 -20.51 14.98 10.12
N ARG A 85 -19.50 14.22 9.68
CA ARG A 85 -18.12 14.27 10.18
C ARG A 85 -17.13 14.46 9.02
N PRO A 86 -16.80 15.72 8.66
CA PRO A 86 -15.95 16.00 7.50
C PRO A 86 -14.51 15.51 7.67
N ASP A 87 -14.04 15.34 8.91
CA ASP A 87 -12.71 14.87 9.27
C ASP A 87 -12.55 13.34 9.27
N LEU A 88 -13.67 12.61 9.20
CA LEU A 88 -13.66 11.16 9.41
C LEU A 88 -12.85 10.42 8.36
N CYS A 89 -12.98 10.81 7.08
CA CYS A 89 -12.20 10.22 5.98
C CYS A 89 -10.69 10.35 6.24
N HIS A 90 -10.23 11.54 6.63
CA HIS A 90 -8.80 11.76 6.91
C HIS A 90 -8.34 11.00 8.17
N LYS A 91 -9.16 10.97 9.23
CA LYS A 91 -8.82 10.23 10.46
C LYS A 91 -8.72 8.72 10.25
N VAL A 92 -9.55 8.16 9.36
CA VAL A 92 -9.65 6.71 9.16
C VAL A 92 -8.73 6.24 8.04
N LEU A 93 -8.68 6.95 6.91
CA LEU A 93 -7.98 6.53 5.69
C LEU A 93 -6.69 7.34 5.41
N ARG A 94 -6.36 8.34 6.25
CA ARG A 94 -5.26 9.30 6.03
C ARG A 94 -5.37 10.14 4.75
N LEU A 95 -6.50 10.06 4.04
CA LEU A 95 -6.83 10.89 2.88
C LEU A 95 -8.00 11.81 3.16
N GLN A 96 -7.91 13.05 2.69
CA GLN A 96 -9.07 13.94 2.67
C GLN A 96 -10.18 13.35 1.79
N ARG A 97 -11.43 13.69 2.10
CA ARG A 97 -12.61 13.16 1.38
C ARG A 97 -12.50 13.36 -0.13
N ASP A 98 -12.16 14.57 -0.56
CA ASP A 98 -12.14 14.93 -1.97
C ASP A 98 -10.99 14.22 -2.71
N ALA A 99 -9.83 14.07 -2.04
CA ALA A 99 -8.71 13.28 -2.54
C ALA A 99 -9.05 11.78 -2.66
N PHE A 100 -9.82 11.23 -1.71
CA PHE A 100 -10.30 9.85 -1.80
C PHE A 100 -11.27 9.66 -2.97
N ILE A 101 -12.23 10.58 -3.17
CA ILE A 101 -13.15 10.53 -4.32
C ILE A 101 -12.36 10.61 -5.63
N ALA A 102 -11.40 11.53 -5.73
CA ALA A 102 -10.54 11.64 -6.91
C ALA A 102 -9.76 10.35 -7.18
N LEU A 103 -9.19 9.72 -6.15
CA LEU A 103 -8.48 8.44 -6.27
C LEU A 103 -9.41 7.31 -6.78
N VAL A 104 -10.63 7.22 -6.24
CA VAL A 104 -11.63 6.24 -6.68
C VAL A 104 -11.95 6.45 -8.17
N ASN A 105 -12.19 7.68 -8.59
CA ASN A 105 -12.48 8.01 -9.99
C ASN A 105 -11.31 7.64 -10.90
N ILE A 106 -10.06 7.97 -10.52
CA ILE A 106 -8.86 7.59 -11.28
C ILE A 106 -8.80 6.06 -11.47
N PHE A 107 -9.06 5.29 -10.42
CA PHE A 107 -8.98 3.83 -10.49
C PHE A 107 -10.07 3.22 -11.38
N ILE A 108 -11.27 3.82 -11.39
CA ILE A 108 -12.39 3.43 -12.26
C ILE A 108 -12.09 3.81 -13.72
N GLU A 109 -11.75 5.06 -13.98
CA GLU A 109 -11.51 5.61 -15.34
C GLU A 109 -10.37 4.88 -16.05
N ARG A 110 -9.29 4.59 -15.31
CA ARG A 110 -8.12 3.87 -15.83
C ARG A 110 -8.30 2.35 -15.80
N LYS A 111 -9.46 1.86 -15.35
CA LYS A 111 -9.80 0.43 -15.26
C LYS A 111 -8.77 -0.38 -14.46
N TYR A 112 -8.16 0.23 -13.45
CA TYR A 112 -7.23 -0.47 -12.55
C TYR A 112 -7.97 -1.42 -11.61
N LEU A 113 -9.22 -1.07 -11.25
CA LEU A 113 -10.13 -1.93 -10.52
C LEU A 113 -11.47 -1.99 -11.23
N GLN A 114 -12.20 -3.08 -11.04
CA GLN A 114 -13.54 -3.28 -11.57
C GLN A 114 -14.51 -3.49 -10.43
N GLU A 115 -15.75 -3.01 -10.60
CA GLU A 115 -16.81 -3.27 -9.64
C GLU A 115 -17.20 -4.74 -9.65
N GLY A 116 -17.30 -5.33 -8.46
CA GLY A 116 -17.91 -6.64 -8.29
C GLY A 116 -19.43 -6.52 -8.14
N ARG A 117 -20.13 -7.67 -8.22
CA ARG A 117 -21.58 -7.73 -7.99
C ARG A 117 -21.99 -7.24 -6.59
N PHE A 118 -21.13 -7.45 -5.60
CA PHE A 118 -21.43 -7.21 -4.19
C PHE A 118 -20.50 -6.20 -3.51
N ILE A 119 -19.52 -5.64 -4.22
CA ILE A 119 -18.55 -4.72 -3.66
C ILE A 119 -18.14 -3.65 -4.67
N LYS A 120 -18.13 -2.39 -4.21
CA LYS A 120 -17.81 -1.23 -5.04
C LYS A 120 -16.33 -0.88 -4.95
N VAL A 121 -15.79 -0.22 -5.97
CA VAL A 121 -14.38 0.21 -6.01
C VAL A 121 -14.01 1.09 -4.82
N ALA A 122 -14.90 2.00 -4.40
CA ALA A 122 -14.68 2.83 -3.21
C ALA A 122 -14.46 1.99 -1.94
N GLU A 123 -15.23 0.92 -1.77
CA GLU A 123 -15.11 0.03 -0.62
C GLU A 123 -13.81 -0.79 -0.66
N ILE A 124 -13.46 -1.31 -1.84
CA ILE A 124 -12.18 -2.01 -2.09
C ILE A 124 -10.99 -1.11 -1.71
N ILE A 125 -10.95 0.12 -2.21
CA ILE A 125 -9.86 1.07 -1.95
C ILE A 125 -9.83 1.45 -0.47
N ALA A 126 -11.00 1.69 0.15
CA ALA A 126 -11.08 2.05 1.56
C ALA A 126 -10.61 0.94 2.50
N MET A 127 -10.88 -0.34 2.20
CA MET A 127 -10.34 -1.45 2.99
C MET A 127 -8.81 -1.43 3.01
N SER A 128 -8.18 -1.26 1.84
CA SER A 128 -6.72 -1.19 1.74
C SER A 128 -6.13 0.04 2.40
N LEU A 129 -6.75 1.21 2.20
CA LEU A 129 -6.30 2.43 2.88
C LEU A 129 -6.48 2.34 4.40
N PHE A 130 -7.50 1.65 4.90
CA PHE A 130 -7.67 1.40 6.33
C PHE A 130 -6.53 0.56 6.91
N ILE A 131 -6.07 -0.46 6.17
CA ILE A 131 -4.88 -1.24 6.51
C ILE A 131 -3.66 -0.33 6.60
N PHE A 132 -3.37 0.48 5.57
CA PHE A 132 -2.20 1.36 5.55
C PHE A 132 -2.24 2.44 6.63
N ALA A 133 -3.40 3.06 6.83
CA ALA A 133 -3.58 4.17 7.75
C ALA A 133 -3.36 3.81 9.22
N ARG A 134 -3.62 2.54 9.57
CA ARG A 134 -3.72 2.07 10.97
C ARG A 134 -2.80 0.90 11.29
N GLY A 135 -2.17 0.28 10.29
CA GLY A 135 -1.53 -1.02 10.45
C GLY A 135 -2.53 -2.11 10.82
N ALA A 136 -3.77 -2.02 10.31
CA ALA A 136 -4.85 -2.90 10.69
C ALA A 136 -4.66 -4.32 10.11
N SER A 137 -4.96 -5.33 10.92
CA SER A 137 -5.03 -6.73 10.50
C SER A 137 -6.26 -7.00 9.63
N TYR A 138 -6.24 -8.09 8.87
CA TYR A 138 -7.41 -8.50 8.06
C TYR A 138 -8.65 -8.79 8.92
N ARG A 139 -8.47 -9.19 10.18
CA ARG A 139 -9.58 -9.39 11.13
C ARG A 139 -10.25 -8.08 11.53
N GLU A 140 -9.47 -7.01 11.71
CA GLU A 140 -10.03 -5.68 11.98
C GLU A 140 -10.77 -5.11 10.76
N VAL A 141 -10.29 -5.43 9.55
CA VAL A 141 -11.00 -5.07 8.32
C VAL A 141 -12.28 -5.89 8.17
N GLU A 142 -12.25 -7.18 8.49
CA GLU A 142 -13.45 -8.05 8.51
C GLU A 142 -14.51 -7.48 9.45
N ASP A 143 -14.14 -7.14 10.69
CA ASP A 143 -15.05 -6.53 11.66
C ASP A 143 -15.62 -5.19 11.15
N ARG A 144 -14.79 -4.37 10.50
CA ARG A 144 -15.23 -3.05 10.02
C ARG A 144 -16.10 -3.10 8.78
N PHE A 145 -15.70 -3.85 7.77
CA PHE A 145 -16.30 -3.83 6.43
C PHE A 145 -17.22 -5.02 6.17
N GLN A 146 -17.28 -5.98 7.09
CA GLN A 146 -18.14 -7.17 7.05
C GLN A 146 -17.84 -8.09 5.85
N HIS A 147 -16.56 -8.19 5.47
CA HIS A 147 -16.04 -9.13 4.46
C HIS A 147 -15.08 -10.12 5.09
N CYS A 148 -15.12 -11.39 4.66
CA CYS A 148 -14.21 -12.38 5.20
C CYS A 148 -12.74 -12.05 4.87
N PRO A 149 -11.76 -12.53 5.65
CA PRO A 149 -10.34 -12.21 5.45
C PRO A 149 -9.80 -12.60 4.08
N ALA A 150 -10.32 -13.69 3.49
CA ALA A 150 -9.96 -14.12 2.14
C ALA A 150 -10.34 -13.06 1.09
N THR A 151 -11.56 -12.53 1.16
CA THR A 151 -12.03 -11.44 0.29
C THR A 151 -11.19 -10.18 0.49
N VAL A 152 -10.90 -9.81 1.74
CA VAL A 152 -10.04 -8.67 2.06
C VAL A 152 -8.66 -8.84 1.42
N GLY A 153 -8.02 -10.01 1.55
CA GLY A 153 -6.70 -10.29 1.00
C GLY A 153 -6.64 -10.17 -0.53
N ILE A 154 -7.62 -10.74 -1.23
CA ILE A 154 -7.71 -10.67 -2.70
C ILE A 154 -7.79 -9.20 -3.16
N TYR A 155 -8.72 -8.43 -2.59
CA TYR A 155 -8.90 -7.04 -2.98
C TYR A 155 -7.75 -6.14 -2.53
N HIS A 156 -7.13 -6.43 -1.40
CA HIS A 156 -5.94 -5.72 -0.95
C HIS A 156 -4.79 -5.86 -1.95
N HIS A 157 -4.56 -7.08 -2.44
CA HIS A 157 -3.55 -7.35 -3.45
C HIS A 157 -3.83 -6.58 -4.76
N GLN A 158 -5.07 -6.59 -5.26
CA GLN A 158 -5.45 -5.84 -6.46
C GLN A 158 -5.22 -4.33 -6.30
N VAL A 159 -5.50 -3.78 -5.11
CA VAL A 159 -5.25 -2.37 -4.81
C VAL A 159 -3.75 -2.05 -4.80
N LEU A 160 -2.91 -2.94 -4.25
CA LEU A 160 -1.45 -2.78 -4.28
C LEU A 160 -0.93 -2.73 -5.73
N GLU A 161 -1.38 -3.63 -6.60
CA GLU A 161 -1.03 -3.60 -8.03
C GLU A 161 -1.50 -2.31 -8.71
N ALA A 162 -2.72 -1.86 -8.41
CA ALA A 162 -3.26 -0.61 -8.94
C ALA A 162 -2.44 0.61 -8.48
N PHE A 163 -1.96 0.63 -7.23
CA PHE A 163 -1.06 1.67 -6.74
C PHE A 163 0.30 1.66 -7.44
N VAL A 164 0.86 0.49 -7.73
CA VAL A 164 2.11 0.37 -8.52
C VAL A 164 1.91 0.91 -9.94
N LYS A 165 0.75 0.67 -10.55
CA LYS A 165 0.42 1.25 -11.86
C LYS A 165 0.27 2.77 -11.79
N LEU A 166 -0.46 3.27 -10.79
CA LEU A 166 -0.64 4.72 -10.60
C LEU A 166 0.68 5.43 -10.28
N SER A 167 1.59 4.80 -9.53
CA SER A 167 2.84 5.43 -9.12
C SER A 167 3.72 5.80 -10.31
N ALA A 168 3.69 5.02 -11.40
CA ALA A 168 4.40 5.35 -12.64
C ALA A 168 3.93 6.67 -13.28
N ASP A 169 2.68 7.06 -13.06
CA ASP A 169 2.11 8.29 -13.62
C ASP A 169 2.21 9.49 -12.67
N VAL A 170 2.24 9.22 -11.36
CA VAL A 170 2.25 10.26 -10.31
C VAL A 170 3.67 10.61 -9.89
N ILE A 171 4.56 9.63 -9.76
CA ILE A 171 5.95 9.83 -9.34
C ILE A 171 6.79 10.07 -10.59
N ARG A 172 6.79 11.32 -11.05
CA ARG A 172 7.61 11.76 -12.17
C ARG A 172 8.01 13.23 -12.03
N PRO A 173 9.12 13.66 -12.64
CA PRO A 173 9.47 15.08 -12.70
C PRO A 173 8.38 15.87 -13.43
N PHE A 174 7.79 16.87 -12.76
CA PHE A 174 6.68 17.67 -13.31
C PHE A 174 7.12 18.96 -14.01
N GLN A 175 8.25 19.54 -13.58
CA GLN A 175 8.77 20.81 -14.09
C GLN A 175 9.99 20.56 -14.98
N SER A 176 10.22 21.46 -15.95
CA SER A 176 11.53 21.49 -16.60
C SER A 176 12.56 21.74 -15.51
N GLN A 177 13.53 20.84 -15.38
CA GLN A 177 14.59 20.92 -14.36
C GLN A 177 15.49 22.18 -14.51
N HIS A 178 15.15 23.06 -15.45
CA HIS A 178 15.84 24.30 -15.78
C HIS A 178 15.16 25.54 -15.20
N THR A 179 13.95 25.41 -14.63
CA THR A 179 13.23 26.55 -14.05
C THR A 179 13.37 26.56 -12.54
N VAL A 180 13.92 27.64 -12.00
CA VAL A 180 14.04 27.84 -10.55
C VAL A 180 12.65 27.99 -9.93
N HIS A 181 12.38 27.27 -8.84
CA HIS A 181 11.08 27.33 -8.18
C HIS A 181 10.78 28.72 -7.60
N ASN A 182 9.51 29.15 -7.64
CA ASN A 182 9.08 30.48 -7.19
C ASN A 182 9.42 30.77 -5.72
N SER A 183 9.40 29.76 -4.85
CA SER A 183 9.82 29.90 -3.43
C SER A 183 11.29 30.30 -3.27
N ILE A 184 12.16 29.91 -4.21
CA ILE A 184 13.57 30.29 -4.22
C ILE A 184 13.74 31.69 -4.80
N VAL A 185 13.08 31.98 -5.94
CA VAL A 185 13.11 33.29 -6.62
C VAL A 185 12.62 34.41 -5.69
N SER A 186 11.53 34.15 -4.97
CA SER A 186 10.91 35.09 -4.01
C SER A 186 11.75 35.35 -2.76
N SER A 187 12.86 34.62 -2.55
CA SER A 187 13.80 34.84 -1.45
C SER A 187 15.24 35.07 -1.96
N PRO A 188 15.53 36.25 -2.55
CA PRO A 188 16.82 36.55 -3.16
C PRO A 188 17.99 36.54 -2.18
N ARG A 189 17.74 36.78 -0.89
CA ARG A 189 18.78 36.88 0.14
C ARG A 189 19.04 35.56 0.87
N PHE A 190 18.00 34.75 1.09
CA PHE A 190 18.12 33.55 1.93
C PHE A 190 18.15 32.26 1.12
N TYR A 191 17.32 32.11 0.08
CA TYR A 191 17.26 30.84 -0.66
C TYR A 191 18.01 30.90 -1.99
N TRP A 192 17.94 32.01 -2.72
CA TRP A 192 18.57 32.13 -4.03
C TRP A 192 20.07 31.79 -4.07
N PRO A 193 20.92 32.25 -3.13
CA PRO A 193 22.36 31.97 -3.22
C PRO A 193 22.72 30.48 -3.06
N PHE A 194 21.87 29.72 -2.36
CA PHE A 194 22.17 28.33 -1.97
C PHE A 194 21.35 27.30 -2.75
N PHE A 195 20.16 27.66 -3.23
CA PHE A 195 19.19 26.71 -3.80
C PHE A 195 18.76 27.02 -5.23
N LYS A 196 19.36 28.01 -5.92
CA LYS A 196 18.97 28.37 -7.30
C LYS A 196 18.96 27.19 -8.28
N ASP A 197 19.83 26.19 -8.09
CA ASP A 197 19.93 25.00 -8.95
C ASP A 197 19.34 23.74 -8.28
N CYS A 198 18.64 23.91 -7.15
CA CYS A 198 18.02 22.82 -6.41
C CYS A 198 16.71 22.40 -7.08
N ILE A 199 16.57 21.11 -7.36
CA ILE A 199 15.34 20.53 -7.92
C ILE A 199 14.40 19.96 -6.84
N GLY A 200 14.90 19.77 -5.62
CA GLY A 200 14.15 19.18 -4.52
C GLY A 200 15.04 18.70 -3.38
N ALA A 201 14.40 18.16 -2.34
CA ALA A 201 15.06 17.51 -1.23
C ALA A 201 15.18 16.00 -1.50
N LEU A 202 16.33 15.42 -1.17
CA LEU A 202 16.58 13.99 -1.21
C LEU A 202 16.75 13.49 0.22
N ASP A 203 15.97 12.49 0.60
CA ASP A 203 16.04 11.88 1.93
C ASP A 203 15.75 10.38 1.87
N GLY A 204 16.36 9.63 2.79
CA GLY A 204 16.27 8.19 2.87
C GLY A 204 15.55 7.74 4.14
N THR A 205 14.68 6.74 4.04
CA THR A 205 14.01 6.12 5.18
C THR A 205 14.15 4.61 5.14
N HIS A 206 14.32 4.00 6.31
CA HIS A 206 14.36 2.55 6.45
C HIS A 206 13.00 2.02 6.91
N ILE A 207 12.43 1.09 6.14
CA ILE A 207 11.23 0.34 6.53
C ILE A 207 11.64 -1.08 6.88
N ASP A 208 11.31 -1.53 8.10
CA ASP A 208 11.62 -2.90 8.53
C ASP A 208 11.01 -3.92 7.56
N CYS A 209 11.79 -4.96 7.23
CA CYS A 209 11.37 -5.98 6.26
C CYS A 209 11.47 -7.37 6.84
N VAL A 210 10.58 -8.25 6.37
CA VAL A 210 10.59 -9.67 6.71
C VAL A 210 11.13 -10.42 5.50
N VAL A 211 12.33 -10.95 5.65
CA VAL A 211 13.02 -11.78 4.65
C VAL A 211 13.67 -12.96 5.37
N ALA A 212 13.83 -14.09 4.67
CA ALA A 212 14.52 -15.25 5.21
C ALA A 212 15.94 -14.89 5.66
N ASP A 213 16.47 -15.60 6.67
CA ASP A 213 17.82 -15.32 7.20
C ASP A 213 18.91 -15.49 6.15
N GLU A 214 18.77 -16.49 5.27
CA GLU A 214 19.67 -16.78 4.15
C GLU A 214 19.83 -15.59 3.19
N GLN A 215 18.75 -14.84 2.95
CA GLN A 215 18.74 -13.66 2.09
C GLN A 215 18.93 -12.35 2.89
N GLY A 216 18.88 -12.43 4.21
CA GLY A 216 18.79 -11.28 5.11
C GLY A 216 20.05 -10.43 5.19
N GLN A 217 21.21 -10.96 4.79
CA GLN A 217 22.47 -10.22 4.80
C GLN A 217 22.38 -8.95 3.93
N ARG A 218 21.69 -9.03 2.79
CA ARG A 218 21.52 -7.90 1.86
C ARG A 218 20.66 -6.78 2.43
N PHE A 219 19.69 -7.12 3.28
CA PHE A 219 18.72 -6.19 3.86
C PHE A 219 19.17 -5.63 5.20
N ARG A 220 20.37 -5.99 5.67
CA ARG A 220 20.82 -5.68 7.01
C ARG A 220 21.39 -4.27 7.06
N ASN A 221 20.68 -3.37 7.74
CA ASN A 221 21.18 -2.01 7.97
C ASN A 221 22.35 -1.99 8.97
N ARG A 222 22.98 -0.81 9.12
CA ARG A 222 24.06 -0.55 10.08
C ARG A 222 23.72 -0.92 11.54
N LYS A 223 22.43 -0.96 11.91
CA LYS A 223 21.96 -1.33 13.25
C LYS A 223 21.71 -2.84 13.39
N GLY A 224 22.04 -3.63 12.38
CA GLY A 224 21.89 -5.07 12.37
C GLY A 224 20.46 -5.57 12.13
N ARG A 225 19.49 -4.66 11.89
CA ARG A 225 18.08 -5.00 11.60
C ARG A 225 17.86 -5.14 10.09
N LYS A 226 16.88 -5.94 9.69
CA LYS A 226 16.50 -6.09 8.27
C LYS A 226 15.52 -5.00 7.87
N SER A 227 15.83 -4.23 6.82
CA SER A 227 15.00 -3.14 6.34
C SER A 227 15.20 -2.87 4.85
N TRP A 228 14.17 -2.41 4.16
CA TRP A 228 14.28 -1.73 2.88
C TRP A 228 14.81 -0.32 3.08
N ASN A 229 15.80 0.09 2.29
CA ASN A 229 16.17 1.49 2.15
C ASN A 229 15.30 2.13 1.07
N ILE A 230 14.55 3.17 1.43
CA ILE A 230 13.69 3.91 0.51
C ILE A 230 14.24 5.33 0.40
N LEU A 231 14.75 5.65 -0.78
CA LEU A 231 15.26 6.96 -1.11
C LEU A 231 14.22 7.72 -1.92
N CYS A 232 13.85 8.91 -1.45
CA CYS A 232 12.83 9.73 -2.08
C CYS A 232 13.41 11.10 -2.45
N VAL A 233 13.00 11.62 -3.61
CA VAL A 233 13.18 13.02 -3.99
C VAL A 233 11.84 13.71 -4.00
N VAL A 234 11.75 14.84 -3.31
CA VAL A 234 10.54 15.65 -3.17
C VAL A 234 10.83 17.05 -3.68
N ASN A 235 10.00 17.56 -4.60
CA ASN A 235 10.15 18.91 -5.11
C ASN A 235 9.64 19.96 -4.09
N PHE A 236 9.75 21.24 -4.44
CA PHE A 236 9.28 22.34 -3.58
C PHE A 236 7.76 22.41 -3.40
N ASP A 237 6.99 21.73 -4.25
CA ASP A 237 5.53 21.56 -4.13
C ASP A 237 5.15 20.36 -3.24
N MET A 238 6.12 19.76 -2.54
CA MET A 238 5.95 18.58 -1.68
C MET A 238 5.48 17.33 -2.44
N MET A 239 5.76 17.25 -3.74
CA MET A 239 5.46 16.10 -4.58
C MET A 239 6.68 15.19 -4.74
N PHE A 240 6.49 13.88 -4.59
CA PHE A 240 7.52 12.90 -4.92
C PHE A 240 7.78 12.89 -6.43
N THR A 241 9.02 13.16 -6.82
CA THR A 241 9.46 13.15 -8.23
C THR A 241 10.29 11.92 -8.56
N TYR A 242 10.86 11.27 -7.55
CA TYR A 242 11.61 10.05 -7.68
C TYR A 242 11.52 9.24 -6.38
N VAL A 243 11.39 7.93 -6.51
CA VAL A 243 11.47 6.98 -5.40
C VAL A 243 12.31 5.79 -5.84
N ASN A 244 13.31 5.44 -5.05
CA ASN A 244 14.12 4.23 -5.20
C ASN A 244 13.93 3.35 -3.98
N VAL A 245 13.66 2.08 -4.20
CA VAL A 245 13.55 1.07 -3.14
C VAL A 245 14.64 0.06 -3.36
N GLY A 246 15.50 -0.09 -2.35
CA GLY A 246 16.65 -0.97 -2.44
C GLY A 246 17.09 -1.50 -1.08
N TRP A 247 18.27 -2.10 -1.08
CA TRP A 247 18.93 -2.62 0.10
C TRP A 247 20.38 -2.15 0.06
N GLU A 248 20.85 -1.57 1.15
CA GLU A 248 22.21 -1.04 1.34
C GLU A 248 22.72 -1.39 2.75
#